data_AF-A0A3D1P5C9-F1
#
_entry.id   AF-A0A3D1P5C9-F1
#
_cell.length_a   1.000
_cell.length_b   1.000
_cell.length_c   1.000
_cell.angle_alpha   90.00
_cell.angle_beta   90.00
_cell.angle_gamma   90.00
#
_symmetry.space_group_name_H-M   'P 1'
#
loop_
_entity.id
_entity.type
_entity.pdbx_description
1 polymer ?
#
loop_
_entity_poly.entity_id
_entity_poly.type
_entity_poly.pdbx_seq_one_letter_code
_entity_poly.pdbx_strand_id
1 'polypeptide(L)' 'MSQFSLQAPFVPTGDQPQAIAQLANSLQAQHRYQTLLGATGTGKTFTVAATIEKIGKP' A
#
# COMPACT_ATOMS: atom_id res chain seq x y z
N MET A 1 -7.98 13.86 -12.58
CA MET A 1 -6.92 12.94 -12.12
C MET A 1 -7.40 11.54 -12.42
N SER A 2 -6.60 10.75 -13.13
CA SER A 2 -6.91 9.33 -13.37
C SER A 2 -6.93 8.59 -12.04
N GLN A 3 -8.03 7.90 -11.74
CA GLN A 3 -8.14 7.05 -10.56
C GLN A 3 -7.27 5.81 -10.80
N PHE A 4 -6.28 5.57 -9.94
CA PHE A 4 -5.54 4.31 -9.97
C PHE A 4 -6.52 3.17 -9.67
N SER A 5 -6.39 2.06 -10.40
CA SER A 5 -7.16 0.84 -10.19
C SER A 5 -6.20 -0.34 -10.29
N LEU A 6 -5.93 -0.96 -9.15
CA LEU A 6 -5.06 -2.11 -9.02
C LEU A 6 -5.78 -3.35 -9.51
N GLN A 7 -5.24 -3.96 -10.56
CA GLN A 7 -5.73 -5.23 -11.09
C GLN A 7 -4.87 -6.36 -10.57
N ALA A 8 -5.45 -7.23 -9.74
CA ALA A 8 -4.78 -8.41 -9.22
C ALA A 8 -5.77 -9.57 -9.07
N PRO A 9 -5.36 -10.81 -9.35
CA PRO A 9 -6.22 -11.99 -9.18
C PRO A 9 -6.34 -12.44 -7.71
N PHE A 10 -5.78 -11.67 -6.77
CA PHE A 10 -5.74 -11.97 -5.34
C PHE A 10 -5.98 -10.70 -4.53
N VAL A 11 -6.44 -10.89 -3.29
CA VAL A 11 -6.70 -9.82 -2.33
C VAL A 11 -5.57 -9.73 -1.29
N PRO A 12 -5.42 -8.61 -0.57
CA PRO A 12 -4.45 -8.51 0.52
C PRO A 12 -4.71 -9.55 1.61
N THR A 13 -3.66 -10.25 2.05
CA THR A 13 -3.74 -11.30 3.07
C THR A 13 -2.63 -11.16 4.12
N GLY A 14 -2.76 -11.88 5.24
CA GLY A 14 -1.81 -11.79 6.36
C GLY A 14 -1.72 -10.36 6.90
N ASP A 15 -0.51 -9.84 7.02
CA ASP A 15 -0.25 -8.48 7.53
C ASP A 15 -0.44 -7.37 6.48
N GLN A 16 -0.65 -7.74 5.21
CA GLN A 16 -0.76 -6.76 4.12
C GLN A 16 -1.90 -5.74 4.32
N PRO A 17 -3.14 -6.11 4.72
CA PRO A 17 -4.20 -5.14 4.94
C PRO A 17 -3.82 -4.07 5.97
N GLN A 18 -3.17 -4.47 7.06
CA GLN A 18 -2.71 -3.56 8.10
C GLN A 18 -1.60 -2.64 7.59
N ALA A 19 -0.60 -3.19 6.90
CA ALA A 19 0.50 -2.41 6.34
C ALA A 19 0.01 -1.36 5.33
N ILE A 20 -0.92 -1.73 4.43
CA ILE A 20 -1.55 -0.80 3.49
C ILE A 20 -2.28 0.32 4.23
N ALA A 21 -3.06 -0.03 5.27
CA ALA A 21 -3.79 0.97 6.05
C ALA A 21 -2.85 1.95 6.78
N GLN A 22 -1.79 1.46 7.41
CA GLN A 22 -0.81 2.29 8.11
C GLN A 22 -0.07 3.24 7.16
N LEU A 23 0.39 2.74 6.01
CA LEU A 23 1.07 3.57 5.00
C LEU A 23 0.14 4.64 4.44
N ALA A 24 -1.09 4.26 4.05
CA ALA A 24 -2.07 5.20 3.51
C ALA A 24 -2.42 6.30 4.53
N ASN A 25 -2.67 5.93 5.79
CA ASN A 25 -2.98 6.89 6.85
C ASN A 25 -1.80 7.84 7.10
N SER A 26 -0.57 7.32 7.14
CA SER A 26 0.64 8.14 7.33
C SER A 26 0.86 9.13 6.18
N LEU A 27 0.63 8.71 4.93
CA LEU A 27 0.74 9.57 3.75
C LEU A 27 -0.35 10.64 3.70
N GLN A 28 -1.59 10.27 4.05
CA GLN A 28 -2.69 11.22 4.19
C GLN A 28 -2.43 12.24 5.32
N ALA A 29 -1.78 11.83 6.40
CA ALA A 29 -1.31 12.71 7.47
C ALA A 29 -0.09 13.57 7.08
N GLN A 30 0.36 13.53 5.82
CA GLN A 30 1.49 14.31 5.30
C GLN A 30 2.82 14.04 6.04
N HIS A 31 2.96 12.86 6.65
CA HIS A 31 4.24 12.46 7.19
C HIS A 31 5.23 12.26 6.05
N ARG A 32 6.44 12.80 6.19
CA ARG A 32 7.43 12.82 5.10
C ARG A 32 8.11 11.47 4.83
N TYR A 33 8.30 10.66 5.88
CA TYR A 33 9.07 9.42 5.80
C TYR A 33 8.28 8.23 6.33
N GLN A 34 8.20 7.17 5.55
CA GLN A 34 7.61 5.89 5.93
C GLN A 34 8.55 4.77 5.49
N THR A 35 8.58 3.70 6.28
CA THR A 35 9.35 2.49 5.98
C THR A 35 8.43 1.29 6.04
N LEU A 36 8.34 0.54 4.94
CA LEU A 36 7.67 -0.76 4.91
C LEU A 36 8.68 -1.86 5.24
N LEU A 37 8.72 -2.30 6.50
CA LEU A 37 9.55 -3.43 6.90
C LEU A 37 8.82 -4.74 6.58
N GLY A 38 9.10 -5.31 5.41
CA GLY A 38 8.51 -6.58 4.98
C GLY A 38 9.58 -7.65 4.73
N ALA A 39 9.37 -8.85 5.26
CA ALA A 39 10.23 -10.01 4.99
C ALA A 39 10.23 -10.39 3.50
N THR A 40 11.16 -11.25 3.09
CA THR A 40 11.22 -11.76 1.71
C THR A 40 10.00 -12.63 1.42
N GLY A 41 9.39 -12.48 0.24
CA GLY A 41 8.21 -13.26 -0.17
C GLY A 41 6.86 -12.77 0.35
N THR A 42 6.79 -11.70 1.17
CA THR A 42 5.52 -11.21 1.75
C THR A 42 4.68 -10.34 0.80
N GLY A 43 5.09 -10.18 -0.46
CA GLY A 43 4.32 -9.41 -1.45
C GLY A 43 4.43 -7.88 -1.31
N LYS A 44 5.59 -7.34 -0.89
CA LYS A 44 5.82 -5.89 -0.72
C LYS A 44 5.39 -5.03 -1.93
N THR A 45 5.61 -5.51 -3.15
CA THR A 45 5.18 -4.81 -4.37
C THR A 45 3.66 -4.61 -4.40
N PHE A 46 2.90 -5.64 -4.04
CA PHE A 46 1.44 -5.56 -3.98
C PHE A 46 0.97 -4.63 -2.86
N THR A 47 1.61 -4.69 -1.68
CA THR A 47 1.35 -3.75 -0.57
C THR A 47 1.51 -2.29 -1.01
N VAL A 48 2.59 -1.97 -1.74
CA VAL A 48 2.85 -0.60 -2.22
C VAL A 48 1.83 -0.22 -3.30
N ALA A 49 1.54 -1.09 -4.26
CA ALA A 49 0.57 -0.81 -5.32
C ALA A 49 -0.84 -0.55 -4.76
N ALA A 50 -1.29 -1.34 -3.78
CA ALA A 50 -2.57 -1.14 -3.11
C ALA A 50 -2.59 0.16 -2.28
N THR A 51 -1.44 0.57 -1.73
CA THR A 51 -1.31 1.86 -1.06
C THR A 51 -1.47 3.01 -2.06
N ILE A 52 -0.82 2.95 -3.22
CA ILE A 52 -0.91 3.94 -4.31
C ILE A 52 -2.36 4.08 -4.79
N GLU A 53 -3.04 2.94 -5.02
CA GLU A 53 -4.46 2.92 -5.38
C GLU A 53 -5.30 3.67 -4.34
N LYS A 54 -5.10 3.37 -3.06
CA LYS A 54 -5.87 3.95 -1.95
C LYS A 54 -5.65 5.46 -1.78
N ILE A 55 -4.44 5.97 -2.00
CA ILE A 55 -4.14 7.40 -1.86
C ILE A 55 -4.34 8.20 -3.16
N GLY A 56 -4.49 7.51 -4.30
CA GLY A 56 -4.67 8.14 -5.60
C GLY A 56 -3.44 8.86 -6.13
N LYS A 57 -2.24 8.54 -5.64
CA LYS A 57 -0.97 9.21 -5.94
C LYS A 57 0.19 8.20 -5.93
N PRO A 58 1.15 8.27 -6.88
CA PRO A 58 2.33 7.43 -6.88
C PRO A 58 3.33 7.82 -5.79
#